data_AF-A0A9W6GNS5-F1
#
_entry.id   AF-A0A9W6GNS5-F1
#
_cell.length_a   1.000
_cell.length_b   1.000
_cell.length_c   1.000
_cell.angle_alpha   90.00
_cell.angle_beta   90.00
_cell.angle_gamma   90.00
#
_symmetry.space_group_name_H-M   'P 1'
#
loop_
_entity.id
_entity.type
_entity.pdbx_description
1 polymer ?
#
loop_
_entity_poly.entity_id
_entity_poly.type
_entity_poly.pdbx_seq_one_letter_code
_entity_poly.pdbx_strand_id
1 'polypeptide(L)'
;MKKWLPIVLMIFLVYGISLQAEMRRESFEKRDLRSGVVYLIGEEEAYTGILIGYFNKDQGMKCSMTYKDGLLHGERVLYYKNGIIKSRESYAKGHKDGVTYLYYETGQLMSKITYVAGKKNGEKVHYHKNGEVKARTVYKNGKKEVASAKSEAAEATEKEVVAR
;
A
#
# COMPACT_ATOMS: atom_id res chain seq x y z
N MET A 1 18.71 48.16 -22.81
CA MET A 1 17.80 47.05 -22.45
C MET A 1 18.63 45.83 -22.08
N LYS A 2 18.68 45.45 -20.79
CA LYS A 2 19.19 44.17 -20.21
C LYS A 2 19.46 44.40 -18.71
N LYS A 3 18.43 44.23 -17.88
CA LYS A 3 18.56 44.19 -16.40
C LYS A 3 17.76 43.04 -15.75
N TRP A 4 17.27 42.09 -16.54
CA TRP A 4 16.35 41.04 -16.07
C TRP A 4 16.99 39.65 -15.98
N LEU A 5 18.26 39.51 -16.39
CA LEU A 5 18.95 38.21 -16.44
C LEU A 5 19.34 37.60 -15.07
N PRO A 6 19.57 38.36 -13.95
CA PRO A 6 19.89 37.71 -12.67
C PRO A 6 18.66 37.22 -11.89
N ILE A 7 17.47 37.79 -12.12
CA ILE A 7 16.25 37.43 -11.35
C ILE A 7 15.71 36.07 -11.79
N VAL A 8 15.77 35.76 -13.09
CA VAL A 8 15.30 34.47 -13.61
C VAL A 8 16.17 33.31 -13.11
N LEU A 9 17.49 33.50 -13.00
CA LEU A 9 18.44 32.51 -12.46
C LEU A 9 18.22 32.22 -10.96
N MET A 10 17.82 33.22 -10.17
CA MET A 10 17.55 33.07 -8.74
C MET A 10 16.21 32.35 -8.47
N ILE A 11 15.22 32.54 -9.33
CA ILE A 11 13.93 31.82 -9.24
C ILE A 11 14.11 30.32 -9.54
N PHE A 12 14.96 29.93 -10.49
CA PHE A 12 15.25 28.51 -10.75
C PHE A 12 15.98 27.81 -9.59
N LEU A 13 16.81 28.52 -8.82
CA LEU A 13 17.51 27.97 -7.65
C LEU A 13 16.56 27.71 -6.47
N VAL A 14 15.54 28.56 -6.27
CA VAL A 14 14.53 28.38 -5.21
C VAL A 14 13.46 27.34 -5.60
N TYR A 15 13.03 27.31 -6.87
CA TYR A 15 12.07 26.31 -7.35
C TYR A 15 12.71 24.93 -7.59
N GLY A 16 14.00 24.86 -7.91
CA GLY A 16 14.72 23.60 -8.12
C GLY A 16 14.93 22.78 -6.85
N ILE A 17 15.10 23.44 -5.69
CA ILE A 17 15.25 22.75 -4.40
C ILE A 17 13.89 22.26 -3.86
N SER A 18 12.78 22.87 -4.29
CA SER A 18 11.45 22.57 -3.74
C SER A 18 10.81 21.26 -4.24
N LEU A 19 11.35 20.58 -5.26
CA LEU A 19 10.65 19.46 -5.88
C LEU A 19 11.03 18.06 -5.39
N GLN A 20 11.97 17.92 -4.47
CA GLN A 20 12.22 16.65 -3.77
C GLN A 20 12.63 16.91 -2.33
N ALA A 21 11.68 17.35 -1.49
CA ALA A 21 11.84 17.10 -0.06
C ALA A 21 11.84 15.58 0.12
N GLU A 22 13.02 14.98 0.20
CA GLU A 22 13.15 13.57 0.55
C GLU A 22 12.52 13.39 1.93
N MET A 23 11.53 12.51 2.03
CA MET A 23 10.94 12.19 3.33
C MET A 23 12.06 11.75 4.28
N ARG A 24 12.10 12.36 5.48
CA ARG A 24 13.05 11.99 6.55
C ARG A 24 13.03 10.48 6.75
N ARG A 25 14.21 9.86 6.86
CA ARG A 25 14.35 8.41 7.06
C ARG A 25 15.13 8.13 8.32
N GLU A 26 14.59 7.27 9.17
CA GLU A 26 15.20 6.92 10.45
C GLU A 26 15.11 5.42 10.72
N SER A 27 15.96 4.94 11.63
CA SER A 27 15.89 3.56 12.09
C SER A 27 14.63 3.35 12.93
N PHE A 28 13.95 2.23 12.73
CA PHE A 28 12.81 1.81 13.54
C PHE A 28 13.14 1.71 15.02
N GLU A 29 14.40 1.41 15.37
CA GLU A 29 14.86 1.33 16.77
C GLU A 29 14.84 2.69 17.49
N LYS A 30 14.78 3.80 16.74
CA LYS A 30 14.64 5.15 17.31
C LYS A 30 13.20 5.50 17.65
N ARG A 31 12.23 4.62 17.36
CA ARG A 31 10.81 4.86 17.65
C ARG A 31 10.57 4.91 19.15
N ASP A 32 9.85 5.94 19.56
CA ASP A 32 9.15 6.02 20.83
C ASP A 32 7.64 6.01 20.57
N LEU A 33 6.93 5.02 21.12
CA LEU A 33 5.49 4.85 20.88
C LEU A 33 4.71 5.35 22.09
N ARG A 34 4.05 6.49 21.95
CA ARG A 34 3.25 7.12 23.02
C ARG A 34 1.78 7.10 22.63
N SER A 35 0.96 6.35 23.36
CA SER A 35 -0.49 6.25 23.11
C SER A 35 -0.87 5.91 21.66
N GLY A 36 -0.07 5.09 20.98
CA GLY A 36 -0.31 4.70 19.58
C GLY A 36 0.21 5.69 18.53
N VAL A 37 0.78 6.82 18.94
CA VAL A 37 1.42 7.82 18.08
C VAL A 37 2.93 7.62 18.14
N VAL A 38 3.57 7.62 16.97
CA VAL A 38 5.02 7.43 16.83
C VAL A 38 5.74 8.77 16.94
N TYR A 39 6.71 8.80 17.84
CA TYR A 39 7.73 9.83 18.01
C TYR A 39 9.11 9.20 17.76
N LEU A 40 10.14 10.05 17.69
CA LEU A 40 11.51 9.59 17.85
C LEU A 40 11.99 9.86 19.28
N ILE A 41 12.91 9.03 19.77
CA ILE A 41 13.51 9.19 21.10
C ILE A 41 14.10 10.61 21.22
N GLY A 42 13.64 11.36 22.22
CA GLY A 42 14.08 12.74 22.48
C GLY A 42 13.33 13.81 21.66
N GLU A 43 12.37 13.43 20.81
CA GLU A 43 11.51 14.36 20.09
C GLU A 43 10.14 14.47 20.76
N GLU A 44 9.58 15.69 20.76
CA GLU A 44 8.24 15.99 21.27
C GLU A 44 7.20 16.11 20.16
N GLU A 45 7.63 16.25 18.90
CA GLU A 45 6.76 16.28 17.74
C GLU A 45 6.52 14.88 17.18
N ALA A 46 5.28 14.62 16.76
CA ALA A 46 4.91 13.34 16.18
C ALA A 46 5.62 13.14 14.84
N TYR A 47 6.18 11.95 14.64
CA TYR A 47 7.08 11.69 13.52
C TYR A 47 6.37 11.70 12.17
N THR A 48 6.92 12.44 11.21
CA THR A 48 6.55 12.39 9.79
C THR A 48 7.77 12.00 8.97
N GLY A 49 7.68 10.88 8.26
CA GLY A 49 8.80 10.31 7.52
C GLY A 49 8.70 8.80 7.38
N ILE A 50 9.81 8.16 7.05
CA ILE A 50 9.93 6.71 6.87
C ILE A 50 10.75 6.13 8.03
N LEU A 51 10.24 5.08 8.67
CA LEU A 51 11.04 4.22 9.54
C LEU A 51 11.48 2.97 8.80
N ILE A 52 12.75 2.59 8.95
CA ILE A 52 13.35 1.40 8.34
C ILE A 52 13.91 0.52 9.46
N GLY A 53 13.58 -0.77 9.45
CA GLY A 53 14.08 -1.70 10.48
C GLY A 53 13.85 -3.15 10.12
N TYR A 54 13.90 -4.02 11.12
CA TYR A 54 13.69 -5.45 10.97
C TYR A 54 12.50 -5.90 11.83
N PHE A 55 11.56 -6.62 11.22
CA PHE A 55 10.43 -7.22 11.90
C PHE A 55 10.83 -8.58 12.45
N ASN A 56 10.74 -8.72 13.78
CA ASN A 56 11.10 -9.91 14.56
C ASN A 56 12.60 -10.27 14.49
N LYS A 57 13.28 -10.25 15.65
CA LYS A 57 14.72 -10.58 15.78
C LYS A 57 15.06 -11.97 15.25
N ASP A 58 14.12 -12.91 15.27
CA ASP A 58 14.35 -14.30 14.83
C ASP A 58 14.27 -14.48 13.31
N GLN A 59 13.47 -13.66 12.63
CA GLN A 59 13.24 -13.78 11.19
C GLN A 59 13.98 -12.73 10.35
N GLY A 60 14.47 -11.64 10.94
CA GLY A 60 15.34 -10.68 10.25
C GLY A 60 14.73 -10.11 8.96
N MET A 61 13.39 -10.00 8.88
CA MET A 61 12.72 -9.46 7.70
C MET A 61 12.81 -7.94 7.72
N LYS A 62 13.49 -7.34 6.74
CA LYS A 62 13.56 -5.88 6.63
C LYS A 62 12.15 -5.33 6.37
N CYS A 63 11.86 -4.15 6.90
CA CYS A 63 10.64 -3.42 6.64
C CYS A 63 10.89 -1.91 6.50
N SER A 64 10.03 -1.24 5.75
CA SER A 64 9.90 0.22 5.72
C SER A 64 8.44 0.61 5.97
N MET A 65 8.23 1.69 6.71
CA MET A 65 6.91 2.17 7.12
C MET A 65 6.88 3.70 7.02
N THR A 66 5.92 4.23 6.29
CA THR A 66 5.72 5.68 6.15
C THR A 66 4.73 6.16 7.21
N TYR A 67 5.09 7.23 7.92
CA TYR A 67 4.30 7.87 8.96
C TYR A 67 4.03 9.33 8.60
N LYS A 68 2.87 9.81 9.01
CA LYS A 68 2.49 11.22 8.99
C LYS A 68 1.82 11.54 10.32
N ASP A 69 2.30 12.58 11.00
CA ASP A 69 1.82 13.00 12.32
C ASP A 69 1.81 11.83 13.33
N GLY A 70 2.86 11.00 13.27
CA GLY A 70 3.04 9.81 14.10
C GLY A 70 2.10 8.64 13.80
N LEU A 71 1.21 8.75 12.82
CA LEU A 71 0.32 7.67 12.38
C LEU A 71 0.81 7.06 11.08
N LEU A 72 0.66 5.74 10.93
CA LEU A 72 1.04 5.04 9.70
C LEU A 72 0.21 5.60 8.51
N HIS A 73 0.89 6.13 7.51
CA HIS A 73 0.28 6.84 6.39
C HIS A 73 1.17 6.72 5.15
N GLY A 74 0.63 6.22 4.04
CA GLY A 74 1.39 5.89 2.85
C GLY A 74 1.74 4.40 2.80
N GLU A 75 2.95 4.07 2.35
CA GLU A 75 3.34 2.69 2.09
C GLU A 75 4.03 2.04 3.31
N ARG A 76 3.68 0.78 3.55
CA ARG A 76 4.45 -0.18 4.34
C ARG A 76 4.94 -1.29 3.44
N VAL A 77 6.26 -1.55 3.45
CA VAL A 77 6.89 -2.63 2.69
C VAL A 77 7.55 -3.60 3.64
N LEU A 78 7.30 -4.89 3.45
CA LEU A 78 8.02 -5.96 4.11
C LEU A 78 8.82 -6.73 3.07
N TYR A 79 10.04 -7.12 3.42
CA TYR A 79 10.94 -7.87 2.55
C TYR A 79 11.19 -9.26 3.13
N TYR A 80 11.30 -10.26 2.26
CA TYR A 80 11.87 -11.55 2.59
C TYR A 80 13.37 -11.41 2.91
N LYS A 81 13.97 -12.45 3.53
CA LYS A 81 15.40 -12.48 3.85
C LYS A 81 16.29 -12.32 2.61
N ASN A 82 15.83 -12.80 1.46
CA ASN A 82 16.52 -12.66 0.17
C ASN A 82 16.38 -11.26 -0.46
N GLY A 83 15.72 -10.30 0.21
CA GLY A 83 15.53 -8.94 -0.27
C GLY A 83 14.34 -8.74 -1.22
N ILE A 84 13.64 -9.81 -1.61
CA ILE A 84 12.43 -9.71 -2.43
C ILE A 84 11.28 -9.14 -1.59
N ILE A 85 10.45 -8.28 -2.18
CA ILE A 85 9.27 -7.73 -1.50
C ILE A 85 8.33 -8.88 -1.15
N LYS A 86 7.95 -8.97 0.13
CA LYS A 86 6.96 -9.91 0.66
C LYS A 86 5.57 -9.32 0.65
N SER A 87 5.44 -8.08 1.10
CA SER A 87 4.20 -7.32 1.03
C SER A 87 4.44 -5.85 0.76
N ARG A 88 3.52 -5.25 0.01
CA ARG A 88 3.36 -3.81 -0.14
C ARG A 88 1.95 -3.45 0.26
N GLU A 89 1.82 -2.59 1.27
CA GLU A 89 0.55 -2.30 1.93
C GLU A 89 0.35 -0.79 2.01
N SER A 90 -0.82 -0.32 1.57
CA SER A 90 -1.20 1.09 1.66
C SER A 90 -1.98 1.39 2.94
N TYR A 91 -1.67 2.51 3.58
CA TYR A 91 -2.25 2.96 4.83
C TYR A 91 -2.67 4.43 4.76
N ALA A 92 -3.75 4.77 5.46
CA ALA A 92 -4.16 6.14 5.73
C ALA A 92 -4.61 6.25 7.19
N LYS A 93 -4.01 7.19 7.92
CA LYS A 93 -4.36 7.52 9.32
C LYS A 93 -4.38 6.26 10.22
N GLY A 94 -3.37 5.40 10.09
CA GLY A 94 -3.23 4.18 10.88
C GLY A 94 -4.00 2.96 10.36
N HIS A 95 -4.89 3.11 9.38
CA HIS A 95 -5.70 2.02 8.84
C HIS A 95 -5.26 1.62 7.43
N LYS A 96 -5.42 0.34 7.07
CA LYS A 96 -5.20 -0.09 5.68
C LYS A 96 -6.18 0.63 4.77
N ASP A 97 -5.66 1.29 3.74
CA ASP A 97 -6.48 2.03 2.80
C ASP A 97 -5.81 2.02 1.43
N GLY A 98 -6.50 1.46 0.44
CA GLY A 98 -5.95 1.13 -0.87
C GLY A 98 -5.59 -0.34 -1.03
N VAL A 99 -4.68 -0.61 -1.97
CA VAL A 99 -4.38 -1.98 -2.40
C VAL A 99 -3.21 -2.56 -1.61
N THR A 100 -3.42 -3.74 -1.03
CA THR A 100 -2.35 -4.60 -0.52
C THR A 100 -1.93 -5.61 -1.58
N TYR A 101 -0.63 -5.71 -1.83
CA TYR A 101 0.00 -6.73 -2.65
C TYR A 101 0.82 -7.67 -1.77
N LEU A 102 0.67 -8.97 -2.01
CA LEU A 102 1.47 -10.03 -1.41
C LEU A 102 2.19 -10.77 -2.53
N TYR A 103 3.45 -11.13 -2.30
CA TYR A 103 4.28 -11.81 -3.30
C TYR A 103 4.78 -13.14 -2.74
N TYR A 104 5.11 -14.07 -3.63
CA TYR A 104 5.88 -15.25 -3.29
C TYR A 104 7.35 -14.88 -3.05
N GLU A 105 8.11 -15.75 -2.36
CA GLU A 105 9.57 -15.57 -2.18
C GLU A 105 10.34 -15.48 -3.49
N THR A 106 9.77 -16.01 -4.57
CA THR A 106 10.25 -15.96 -5.95
C THR A 106 9.90 -14.66 -6.68
N GLY A 107 9.16 -13.74 -6.05
CA GLY A 107 8.83 -12.41 -6.56
C GLY A 107 7.52 -12.31 -7.36
N GLN A 108 6.89 -13.43 -7.73
CA GLN A 108 5.59 -13.39 -8.43
C GLN A 108 4.48 -12.94 -7.49
N LEU A 109 3.48 -12.24 -8.03
CA LEU A 109 2.31 -11.81 -7.29
C LEU A 109 1.55 -13.01 -6.75
N MET A 110 1.35 -13.05 -5.44
CA MET A 110 0.59 -14.09 -4.75
C MET A 110 -0.86 -13.65 -4.52
N SER A 111 -1.08 -12.39 -4.13
CA SER A 111 -2.42 -11.88 -3.88
C SER A 111 -2.50 -10.37 -4.00
N LYS A 112 -3.65 -9.89 -4.49
CA LYS A 112 -4.06 -8.49 -4.43
C LYS A 112 -5.35 -8.38 -3.60
N ILE A 113 -5.41 -7.43 -2.66
CA ILE A 113 -6.57 -7.21 -1.79
C ILE A 113 -6.81 -5.71 -1.64
N THR A 114 -8.02 -5.24 -1.93
CA THR A 114 -8.40 -3.83 -1.72
C THR A 114 -8.98 -3.62 -0.32
N TYR A 115 -8.53 -2.56 0.34
CA TYR A 115 -9.03 -2.09 1.64
C TYR A 115 -9.56 -0.66 1.53
N VAL A 116 -10.57 -0.34 2.31
CA VAL A 116 -11.08 1.02 2.53
C VAL A 116 -11.31 1.16 4.04
N ALA A 117 -10.68 2.17 4.66
CA ALA A 117 -10.79 2.42 6.11
C ALA A 117 -10.61 1.15 6.98
N GLY A 118 -9.60 0.34 6.66
CA GLY A 118 -9.24 -0.88 7.38
C GLY A 118 -10.08 -2.13 7.04
N LYS A 119 -11.14 -2.00 6.24
CA LYS A 119 -12.01 -3.12 5.86
C LYS A 119 -11.73 -3.57 4.43
N LYS A 120 -11.73 -4.88 4.18
CA LYS A 120 -11.68 -5.42 2.81
C LYS A 120 -12.89 -4.91 2.04
N ASN A 121 -12.67 -4.28 0.89
CA ASN A 121 -13.73 -3.71 0.10
C ASN A 121 -13.32 -3.73 -1.38
N GLY A 122 -14.05 -4.48 -2.20
CA GLY A 122 -13.70 -4.82 -3.57
C GLY A 122 -13.12 -6.22 -3.70
N GLU A 123 -12.42 -6.45 -4.80
CA GLU A 123 -11.93 -7.78 -5.17
C GLU A 123 -10.66 -8.19 -4.40
N LYS A 124 -10.65 -9.43 -3.91
CA LYS A 124 -9.44 -10.17 -3.56
C LYS A 124 -9.17 -11.19 -4.65
N VAL A 125 -7.98 -11.11 -5.24
CA VAL A 125 -7.48 -12.11 -6.19
C VAL A 125 -6.28 -12.83 -5.57
N HIS A 126 -6.27 -14.14 -5.68
CA HIS A 126 -5.14 -14.99 -5.32
C HIS A 126 -4.66 -15.70 -6.59
N TYR A 127 -3.35 -15.78 -6.76
CA TYR A 127 -2.71 -16.33 -7.95
C TYR A 127 -1.90 -17.56 -7.60
N HIS A 128 -1.74 -18.47 -8.56
CA HIS A 128 -0.71 -19.51 -8.53
C HIS A 128 0.66 -18.92 -8.84
N LYS A 129 1.74 -19.67 -8.59
CA LYS A 129 3.12 -19.23 -8.90
C LYS A 129 3.36 -18.99 -10.40
N ASN A 130 2.58 -19.62 -11.28
CA ASN A 130 2.61 -19.41 -12.74
C ASN A 130 1.86 -18.14 -13.17
N GLY A 131 1.23 -17.40 -12.25
CA GLY A 131 0.48 -16.18 -12.53
C GLY A 131 -1.00 -16.39 -12.83
N GLU A 132 -1.47 -17.63 -12.95
CA GLU A 132 -2.89 -17.92 -13.18
C GLU A 132 -3.72 -17.60 -11.94
N VAL A 133 -4.97 -17.19 -12.14
CA VAL A 133 -5.89 -16.89 -11.06
C VAL A 133 -6.27 -18.19 -10.36
N LYS A 134 -5.88 -18.31 -9.10
CA LYS A 134 -6.26 -19.42 -8.22
C LYS A 134 -7.66 -19.24 -7.64
N ALA A 135 -8.00 -18.01 -7.25
CA ALA A 135 -9.30 -17.69 -6.67
C ALA A 135 -9.59 -16.19 -6.75
N ARG A 136 -10.88 -15.86 -6.91
CA ARG A 136 -11.43 -14.50 -6.74
C ARG A 136 -12.48 -14.52 -5.64
N THR A 137 -12.53 -13.44 -4.85
CA THR A 137 -13.57 -13.25 -3.84
C THR A 137 -13.86 -11.76 -3.73
N VAL A 138 -15.12 -11.37 -3.85
CA VAL A 138 -15.54 -9.99 -3.67
C VAL A 138 -15.87 -9.76 -2.20
N TYR A 139 -15.44 -8.62 -1.67
CA TYR A 139 -15.76 -8.18 -0.32
C TYR A 139 -16.51 -6.86 -0.35
N LYS A 140 -17.48 -6.70 0.54
CA LYS A 140 -18.12 -5.41 0.83
C LYS A 140 -18.10 -5.17 2.33
N ASN A 141 -17.48 -4.07 2.73
CA ASN A 141 -17.37 -3.68 4.15
C ASN A 141 -16.83 -4.81 5.07
N GLY A 142 -15.84 -5.56 4.58
CA GLY A 142 -15.19 -6.65 5.30
C GLY A 142 -15.89 -8.01 5.21
N LYS A 143 -17.12 -8.07 4.69
CA LYS A 143 -17.88 -9.31 4.51
C LYS A 143 -17.65 -9.85 3.10
N LYS A 144 -17.51 -11.17 2.97
CA LYS A 144 -17.48 -11.83 1.66
C LYS A 144 -18.86 -11.68 1.02
N GLU A 145 -18.91 -11.17 -0.20
CA GLU A 145 -20.09 -11.35 -1.03
C GLU A 145 -20.04 -12.78 -1.56
N VAL A 146 -21.00 -13.60 -1.15
CA VAL A 146 -21.28 -14.86 -1.80
C VAL A 146 -21.96 -14.47 -3.10
N ALA A 147 -21.40 -14.84 -4.25
CA ALA A 147 -22.09 -14.70 -5.51
C ALA A 147 -23.42 -15.45 -5.37
N SER A 148 -24.52 -14.72 -5.23
CA SER A 148 -25.84 -15.33 -5.39
C SER A 148 -25.83 -15.89 -6.80
N ALA A 149 -25.98 -17.21 -6.92
CA ALA A 149 -26.21 -17.87 -8.19
C ALA A 149 -27.45 -17.22 -8.87
N LYS A 150 -27.19 -16.25 -9.72
CA LYS A 150 -28.08 -15.73 -10.77
C LYS A 150 -27.15 -15.61 -11.98
N SER A 151 -26.93 -16.76 -12.62
CA SER A 151 -27.66 -17.20 -13.81
C SER A 151 -27.00 -16.68 -15.08
N GLU A 152 -25.89 -17.32 -15.46
CA GLU A 152 -25.48 -17.42 -16.87
C GLU A 152 -26.36 -18.44 -17.65
N ALA A 153 -27.56 -18.77 -17.11
CA ALA A 153 -28.52 -19.71 -17.70
C ALA A 153 -29.86 -19.05 -18.08
N ALA A 154 -29.96 -17.72 -18.15
CA ALA A 154 -31.22 -17.02 -18.47
C ALA A 154 -31.19 -16.15 -19.74
N GLU A 155 -30.14 -16.22 -20.56
CA GLU A 155 -30.08 -15.48 -21.84
C GLU A 155 -29.94 -16.40 -23.07
N ALA A 156 -30.25 -17.69 -22.92
CA ALA A 156 -30.25 -18.67 -24.01
C ALA A 156 -31.60 -19.37 -24.25
N THR A 157 -32.66 -19.05 -23.51
CA THR A 157 -33.98 -19.70 -23.61
C THR A 157 -35.12 -18.72 -23.90
N GLU A 158 -34.88 -17.71 -24.73
CA GLU A 158 -35.95 -16.87 -25.31
C GLU A 158 -35.80 -16.69 -26.84
N LYS A 159 -35.20 -17.67 -27.55
CA LYS A 159 -35.22 -17.71 -29.02
C LYS A 159 -35.77 -19.00 -29.65
N GLU A 160 -36.30 -19.94 -28.86
CA GLU A 160 -36.75 -21.23 -29.40
C GLU A 160 -38.19 -21.62 -29.02
N VAL A 161 -39.08 -20.64 -28.79
CA VAL A 161 -40.54 -20.87 -28.64
C VAL A 161 -41.38 -20.07 -29.65
N VAL A 162 -40.74 -19.27 -30.54
CA VAL A 162 -41.44 -18.55 -31.63
C VAL A 162 -41.16 -19.18 -33.01
N ALA A 163 -40.79 -20.45 -33.04
CA ALA A 163 -40.81 -21.27 -34.26
C ALA A 163 -41.79 -22.43 -34.05
N ARG A 164 -43.07 -22.09 -33.89
CA ARG A 164 -44.17 -22.93 -34.37
C ARG A 164 -44.50 -22.53 -35.80
#